data_AF-A0A7S3HJB6-F1
#
_entry.id   AF-A0A7S3HJB6-F1
#
_cell.length_a   1.000
_cell.length_b   1.000
_cell.length_c   1.000
_cell.angle_alpha   90.00
_cell.angle_beta   90.00
_cell.angle_gamma   90.00
#
_symmetry.space_group_name_H-M   'P 1'
#
loop_
_entity.id
_entity.type
_entity.pdbx_description
1 polymer ?
#
loop_
_entity_poly.entity_id
_entity_poly.type
_entity_poly.pdbx_seq_one_letter_code
_entity_poly.pdbx_strand_id
1 'polypeptide(L)'
;AGKTETTKKVLTYLANVAPDHKAKKSPGEPGMEDKILQSNPLLEALGNAKTLRNNNSSRFGKWMKVGMNNHFLIQGCEIINYLLEKSRVVTQSSMERNYHIFYQ
;
A
#
# COMPACT_ATOMS: atom_id res chain seq x y z
N ALA A 1 4.38 -14.75 -1.75
CA ALA A 1 5.68 -14.14 -1.41
C ALA A 1 5.59 -12.95 -0.43
N GLY A 2 4.47 -12.70 0.27
CA GLY A 2 4.43 -11.86 1.48
C GLY A 2 4.80 -10.37 1.35
N LYS A 3 5.21 -9.86 0.18
CA LYS A 3 5.78 -8.51 0.02
C LYS A 3 4.95 -7.39 0.66
N THR A 4 3.65 -7.33 0.36
CA THR A 4 2.73 -6.34 0.90
C THR A 4 2.62 -6.42 2.42
N GLU A 5 2.51 -7.64 2.95
CA GLU A 5 2.47 -7.88 4.39
C GLU A 5 3.76 -7.47 5.09
N THR A 6 4.91 -7.72 4.46
CA THR A 6 6.22 -7.26 4.96
C THR A 6 6.26 -5.73 5.01
N THR A 7 5.83 -5.03 3.95
CA THR A 7 5.78 -3.56 3.93
C THR A 7 4.89 -3.00 5.03
N LYS A 8 3.71 -3.61 5.25
CA LYS A 8 2.81 -3.23 6.35
C LYS A 8 3.50 -3.33 7.71
N LYS A 9 4.18 -4.45 7.98
CA LYS A 9 4.92 -4.65 9.24
C LYS A 9 6.06 -3.66 9.42
N VAL A 10 6.80 -3.33 8.34
CA VAL A 10 7.87 -2.33 8.39
C VAL A 10 7.33 -0.95 8.77
N LEU A 11 6.22 -0.52 8.16
CA LEU A 11 5.59 0.76 8.49
C LEU A 11 5.08 0.81 9.94
N THR A 12 4.43 -0.26 10.41
CA THR A 12 3.98 -0.37 11.81
C THR A 12 5.16 -0.34 12.78
N TYR A 13 6.28 -0.99 12.43
CA TYR A 13 7.49 -0.95 13.26
C TYR A 13 8.07 0.46 13.34
N LEU A 14 8.25 1.13 12.20
CA LEU A 14 8.76 2.51 12.14
C LEU A 14 7.91 3.49 12.96
N ALA A 15 6.58 3.31 12.91
CA ALA A 15 5.65 4.09 13.73
C ALA A 15 5.88 3.83 15.23
N ASN A 16 5.95 2.57 15.65
CA ASN A 16 6.06 2.20 17.07
C ASN A 16 7.38 2.60 17.74
N VAL A 17 8.49 2.63 16.99
CA VAL A 17 9.80 3.01 17.55
C VAL A 17 10.02 4.53 17.61
N ALA A 18 9.13 5.32 17.02
CA ALA A 18 9.27 6.77 17.02
C ALA A 18 9.03 7.36 18.43
N PRO A 19 9.95 8.17 18.97
CA PRO A 19 9.98 8.56 20.39
C PRO A 19 8.76 9.37 20.90
N ASP A 20 7.98 9.99 20.01
CA ASP A 20 6.86 10.87 20.37
C ASP A 20 5.47 10.30 19.97
N HIS A 21 5.38 9.01 19.64
CA HIS A 21 4.15 8.38 19.14
C HIS A 21 2.97 8.40 20.12
N LYS A 22 3.23 8.70 21.41
CA LYS A 22 2.24 8.75 22.48
C LYS A 22 1.72 10.15 22.82
N ALA A 23 2.37 11.23 22.38
CA ALA A 23 2.08 12.58 22.91
C ALA A 23 1.00 13.37 22.12
N LYS A 24 0.63 12.95 20.90
CA LYS A 24 -0.22 13.77 20.01
C LYS A 24 -1.42 13.07 19.37
N LYS A 25 -1.79 11.86 19.81
CA LYS A 25 -3.03 11.24 19.32
C LYS A 25 -4.23 11.74 20.13
N SER A 26 -5.00 12.64 19.53
CA SER A 26 -6.39 12.89 19.90
C SER A 26 -7.14 11.55 19.89
N PRO A 27 -7.93 11.22 20.93
CA PRO A 27 -8.70 9.98 20.96
C PRO A 27 -9.62 9.90 19.73
N GLY A 28 -9.37 8.91 18.86
CA GLY A 28 -10.19 8.65 17.67
C GLY A 28 -9.66 9.19 16.34
N GLU A 29 -8.56 9.94 16.30
CA GLU A 29 -7.98 10.40 15.03
C GLU A 29 -6.91 9.41 14.52
N PRO A 30 -7.02 8.91 13.26
CA PRO A 30 -6.02 8.00 12.70
C PRO A 30 -4.68 8.71 12.50
N GLY A 31 -3.61 8.06 12.94
CA GLY A 31 -2.24 8.55 12.76
C GLY A 31 -1.84 8.61 11.28
N MET A 32 -0.72 9.26 10.97
CA MET A 32 -0.25 9.34 9.59
C MET A 32 0.08 7.95 9.03
N GLU A 33 0.62 7.07 9.87
CA GLU A 33 0.83 5.66 9.58
C GLU A 33 -0.47 4.92 9.24
N ASP A 34 -1.55 5.19 9.97
CA ASP A 34 -2.86 4.57 9.72
C ASP A 34 -3.41 5.02 8.37
N LYS A 35 -3.29 6.32 8.05
CA LYS A 35 -3.68 6.88 6.74
C LYS A 35 -2.88 6.24 5.60
N ILE A 36 -1.57 6.04 5.77
CA ILE A 36 -0.72 5.35 4.79
C ILE A 36 -1.18 3.90 4.60
N LEU A 37 -1.47 3.18 5.67
CA LEU A 37 -1.94 1.80 5.60
C LEU A 37 -3.33 1.67 4.97
N GLN A 38 -4.23 2.63 5.23
CA GLN A 38 -5.57 2.70 4.64
C GLN A 38 -5.56 3.01 3.13
N SER A 39 -4.47 3.57 2.60
CA SER A 39 -4.32 3.77 1.15
C SER A 39 -4.08 2.47 0.38
N ASN A 40 -3.58 1.41 1.04
CA ASN A 40 -3.25 0.15 0.36
C ASN A 40 -4.48 -0.53 -0.27
N PRO A 41 -5.61 -0.72 0.43
CA PRO A 41 -6.82 -1.27 -0.18
C PRO A 41 -7.22 -0.60 -1.49
N LEU A 42 -7.12 0.73 -1.57
CA LEU A 42 -7.41 1.48 -2.79
C LEU A 42 -6.43 1.14 -3.92
N LEU A 43 -5.14 1.16 -3.63
CA LEU A 43 -4.09 0.81 -4.60
C LEU A 43 -4.18 -0.65 -5.05
N GLU A 44 -4.59 -1.55 -4.15
CA GLU A 44 -4.81 -2.96 -4.48
C GLU A 44 -6.05 -3.16 -5.35
N ALA A 45 -7.15 -2.45 -5.09
CA ALA A 45 -8.34 -2.51 -5.93
C ALA A 45 -8.02 -2.07 -7.37
N LEU A 46 -7.27 -0.97 -7.52
CA LEU A 46 -6.93 -0.38 -8.81
C LEU A 46 -5.78 -1.09 -9.53
N GLY A 47 -4.86 -1.74 -8.80
CA GLY A 47 -3.58 -2.21 -9.32
C GLY A 47 -3.31 -3.71 -9.16
N ASN A 48 -4.15 -4.44 -8.43
CA ASN A 48 -4.04 -5.89 -8.31
C ASN A 48 -5.11 -6.61 -9.14
N ALA A 49 -4.75 -7.80 -9.60
CA ALA A 49 -5.63 -8.67 -10.35
C ALA A 49 -5.41 -10.14 -9.97
N LYS A 50 -6.40 -10.98 -10.31
CA LYS A 50 -6.23 -12.43 -10.28
C LYS A 50 -5.44 -12.88 -11.50
N THR A 51 -4.31 -13.54 -11.25
CA THR A 51 -3.48 -14.22 -12.25
C THR A 51 -3.55 -15.74 -12.03
N LEU A 52 -2.98 -16.54 -12.93
CA LEU A 52 -2.95 -18.00 -12.79
C LEU A 52 -2.29 -18.48 -11.49
N ARG A 53 -1.27 -17.76 -11.00
CA ARG A 53 -0.44 -18.19 -9.85
C ARG A 53 -0.71 -17.40 -8.56
N ASN A 54 -1.47 -16.32 -8.64
CA ASN A 54 -1.73 -15.44 -7.50
C ASN A 54 -3.06 -14.70 -7.67
N ASN A 55 -3.96 -14.88 -6.70
CA ASN A 55 -5.28 -14.26 -6.69
C ASN A 55 -5.26 -12.75 -6.39
N ASN A 56 -4.18 -12.23 -5.78
CA ASN A 56 -3.99 -10.82 -5.48
C ASN A 56 -2.60 -10.36 -5.96
N SER A 57 -2.39 -10.44 -7.28
CA SER A 57 -1.10 -10.11 -7.91
C SER A 57 -1.03 -8.63 -8.25
N SER A 58 -0.13 -7.89 -7.63
CA SER A 58 0.16 -6.51 -8.04
C SER A 58 0.75 -6.47 -9.43
N ARG A 59 0.12 -5.69 -10.31
CA ARG A 59 0.55 -5.50 -11.71
C ARG A 59 1.18 -4.12 -11.93
N PHE A 60 1.83 -3.61 -10.89
CA PHE A 60 2.62 -2.40 -10.87
C PHE A 60 3.72 -2.54 -9.81
N GLY A 61 4.82 -1.82 -9.99
CA GLY A 61 5.83 -1.58 -8.96
C GLY A 61 5.40 -0.42 -8.07
N LYS A 62 5.64 -0.52 -6.76
CA LYS A 62 5.31 0.52 -5.79
C LYS A 62 6.55 0.92 -5.00
N TRP A 63 6.87 2.20 -4.97
CA TRP A 63 7.93 2.78 -4.15
C TRP A 63 7.33 3.75 -3.15
N MET A 64 7.57 3.53 -1.86
CA MET A 64 7.03 4.34 -0.78
C MET A 64 8.16 5.14 -0.13
N LYS A 65 8.13 6.46 -0.27
CA LYS A 65 9.04 7.38 0.41
C LYS A 65 8.38 7.88 1.68
N VAL A 66 8.84 7.39 2.83
CA VAL A 66 8.35 7.82 4.14
C VAL A 66 9.17 9.02 4.61
N GLY A 67 8.53 10.18 4.74
CA GLY A 67 9.14 11.39 5.25
C GLY A 67 9.10 11.41 6.78
N MET A 68 10.26 11.60 7.41
CA MET A 68 10.39 11.70 8.86
C MET A 68 11.04 13.01 9.26
N ASN A 69 10.67 13.54 10.43
CA ASN A 69 11.35 14.71 11.01
C ASN A 69 12.61 14.30 11.81
N ASN A 70 13.32 15.29 12.36
CA ASN A 70 14.52 15.07 13.18
C ASN A 70 14.26 14.27 14.47
N HIS A 71 12.99 14.07 14.85
CA HIS A 71 12.57 13.25 15.99
C HIS A 71 12.07 11.88 15.56
N PHE A 72 12.37 11.46 14.31
CA PHE A 72 11.94 10.19 13.72
C PHE A 72 10.41 9.97 13.65
N LEU A 73 9.62 11.05 13.72
CA LEU A 73 8.17 10.97 13.54
C LEU A 73 7.82 11.01 12.06
N ILE A 74 6.92 10.10 11.65
CA ILE A 74 6.37 10.06 10.29
C ILE A 74 5.54 11.32 10.05
N GLN A 75 5.99 12.18 9.13
CA GLN A 75 5.26 13.36 8.69
C GLN A 75 4.39 13.09 7.47
N GLY A 76 4.77 12.09 6.66
CA GLY A 76 3.98 11.68 5.52
C GLY A 76 4.62 10.59 4.68
N CYS A 77 3.94 10.22 3.60
CA CYS A 77 4.45 9.26 2.63
C CYS A 77 4.08 9.69 1.22
N GLU A 78 5.06 9.66 0.33
CA GLU A 78 4.86 9.77 -1.11
C GLU A 78 4.93 8.37 -1.73
N ILE A 79 3.94 8.01 -2.54
CA ILE A 79 3.88 6.73 -3.22
C ILE A 79 4.11 6.96 -4.71
N ILE A 80 5.21 6.43 -5.25
CA ILE A 80 5.48 6.42 -6.68
C ILE A 80 5.15 5.04 -7.23
N ASN A 81 4.30 5.02 -8.26
CA ASN A 81 3.93 3.81 -8.98
C ASN A 81 4.72 3.69 -10.29
N TYR A 82 5.19 2.49 -10.58
CA TYR A 82 5.99 2.18 -11.77
C TYR A 82 5.33 1.07 -12.57
N LEU A 83 5.40 1.18 -13.90
CA LEU A 83 5.10 0.10 -14.83
C LEU A 83 3.77 -0.63 -14.56
N LEU A 84 2.67 0.11 -14.52
CA LEU A 84 1.34 -0.49 -14.52
C LEU A 84 1.14 -1.29 -15.82
N GLU A 85 0.67 -2.54 -15.71
CA GLU A 85 0.32 -3.38 -16.86
C GLU A 85 -0.97 -2.89 -17.55
N LYS A 86 -0.87 -1.78 -18.28
CA LYS A 86 -2.02 -1.11 -18.93
C LYS A 86 -2.82 -2.02 -19.86
N SER A 87 -2.18 -2.99 -20.53
CA SER A 87 -2.85 -3.94 -21.42
C SER A 87 -3.92 -4.77 -20.72
N ARG A 88 -3.78 -5.01 -19.40
CA ARG A 88 -4.74 -5.79 -18.61
C ARG A 88 -6.13 -5.15 -18.57
N VAL A 89 -6.24 -3.84 -18.77
CA VAL A 89 -7.53 -3.14 -18.78
C VAL A 89 -8.44 -3.66 -19.90
N VAL A 90 -7.85 -4.00 -21.05
CA VAL A 90 -8.59 -4.39 -22.27
C VAL A 90 -8.43 -5.86 -22.65
N THR A 91 -7.39 -6.52 -22.17
CA THR A 91 -7.08 -7.91 -22.53
C THR A 91 -6.74 -8.74 -21.29
N GLN A 92 -7.26 -9.96 -21.20
CA GLN A 92 -6.91 -10.90 -20.14
C GLN A 92 -6.74 -12.30 -20.75
N SER A 93 -5.72 -13.02 -20.30
CA SER A 93 -5.53 -14.43 -20.65
C SER A 93 -6.64 -15.28 -20.03
N SER A 94 -6.88 -16.46 -20.62
CA SER A 94 -7.83 -17.42 -20.07
C SER A 94 -7.54 -17.71 -18.58
N MET A 95 -8.60 -17.76 -17.77
CA MET A 95 -8.59 -17.94 -16.32
C MET A 95 -7.97 -16.82 -15.46
N GLU A 96 -7.47 -15.74 -16.08
CA GLU A 96 -7.11 -14.51 -15.38
C GLU A 96 -8.29 -13.52 -15.33
N ARG A 97 -8.19 -12.49 -14.47
CA ARG A 97 -9.17 -11.40 -14.39
C ARG A 97 -8.51 -10.05 -14.66
N ASN A 98 -9.36 -9.06 -14.91
CA ASN A 98 -8.98 -7.66 -14.88
C ASN A 98 -8.66 -7.23 -13.43
N TYR A 99 -8.31 -5.95 -13.24
CA TYR A 99 -8.14 -5.35 -11.92
C TYR A 99 -9.39 -5.51 -11.06
N HIS A 100 -9.19 -5.68 -9.75
CA HIS A 100 -10.28 -6.00 -8.82
C HIS A 100 -11.39 -4.94 -8.81
N ILE A 101 -11.05 -3.67 -9.04
CA ILE A 101 -12.01 -2.57 -9.06
C ILE A 101 -13.17 -2.77 -10.03
N PHE A 102 -12.99 -3.55 -11.10
CA PHE A 102 -14.06 -3.82 -12.07
C PHE A 102 -15.08 -4.87 -11.59
N TYR A 103 -14.85 -5.50 -10.44
CA TYR A 103 -15.68 -6.58 -9.89
C TYR A 103 -16.07 -6.33 -8.41
N GLN A 104 -15.67 -5.20 -7.84
CA GLN A 104 -15.96 -4.82 -6.44
C GLN A 104 -17.31 -4.15 -6.32
#